data_AF-A0A0N4XHS6-F1
#
_entry.id   AF-A0A0N4XHS6-F1
#
_cell.length_a   1.000
_cell.length_b   1.000
_cell.length_c   1.000
_cell.angle_alpha   90.00
_cell.angle_beta   90.00
_cell.angle_gamma   90.00
#
_symmetry.space_group_name_H-M   'P 1'
#
loop_
_entity.id
_entity.type
_entity.pdbx_description
1 polymer ?
#
loop_
_entity_poly.entity_id
_entity_poly.type
_entity_poly.pdbx_seq_one_letter_code
_entity_poly.pdbx_strand_id
1 'polypeptide(L)'
;MQRVPHASGRVALCGNIGRGAERMSAKAVSELSGKELLYRYLEGSGLIDAPTAVRLVAGDDFDSVKAVIKPDQLIKRRGKHGLVKCGTLDEIKQWFQQKSGTSVQVGKTNGRLHTFIIEPFCTHSDADELYIAIYSQRNNDVIMFYEQGGVDIGDVDQKARTLKINVSLDDNEMMPTERELDELIGNLGDKTTILKTFILSLYSAYKQLHFTYLEINPLVVKNGKVYILDLAAKLDETANFLCSDKWKTRTGHAVEFPAPFGRDLTKEEQYIADLDAKTGASLKLTILNRKGRIWTMVAGGGASVVFTDTVCDLGGASELANYGEYSGDPSETQTF
;
A
#
# COMPACT_ATOMS: atom_id res chain seq x y z
N MET A 1 14.63 -43.39 10.81
CA MET A 1 14.13 -42.02 11.07
C MET A 1 15.22 -41.02 10.69
N GLN A 2 15.23 -40.57 9.44
CA GLN A 2 16.07 -39.45 9.00
C GLN A 2 15.15 -38.30 8.61
N ARG A 3 15.37 -37.14 9.22
CA ARG A 3 14.59 -35.92 9.02
C ARG A 3 14.86 -35.37 7.62
N VAL A 4 13.79 -35.16 6.86
CA VAL A 4 13.81 -34.41 5.60
C VAL A 4 13.89 -32.92 5.95
N PRO A 5 14.81 -32.12 5.40
CA PRO A 5 14.84 -30.69 5.61
C PRO A 5 13.69 -30.02 4.84
N HIS A 6 12.89 -29.21 5.54
CA HIS A 6 11.91 -28.32 4.90
C HIS A 6 12.65 -27.21 4.15
N ALA A 7 12.74 -27.33 2.83
CA ALA A 7 13.09 -26.23 1.95
C ALA A 7 11.81 -25.43 1.63
N SER A 8 11.71 -24.20 2.16
CA SER A 8 10.69 -23.23 1.78
C SER A 8 11.04 -22.60 0.44
N GLY A 9 10.89 -23.35 -0.65
CA GLY A 9 11.09 -22.85 -2.02
C GLY A 9 9.84 -22.13 -2.52
N ARG A 10 9.96 -20.86 -2.92
CA ARG A 10 8.94 -20.15 -3.71
C ARG A 10 8.77 -20.89 -5.05
N VAL A 11 7.60 -21.49 -5.28
CA VAL A 11 7.22 -21.95 -6.63
C VAL A 11 6.83 -20.73 -7.44
N ALA A 12 7.69 -20.33 -8.38
CA ALA A 12 7.41 -19.29 -9.35
C ALA A 12 6.39 -19.81 -10.39
N LEU A 13 5.10 -19.66 -10.11
CA LEU A 13 4.04 -19.77 -11.10
C LEU A 13 3.74 -18.36 -11.63
N CYS A 14 4.26 -17.99 -12.80
CA CYS A 14 3.62 -16.97 -13.64
C CYS A 14 4.17 -16.91 -15.07
N GLY A 15 3.24 -16.91 -16.03
CA GLY A 15 3.47 -16.62 -17.44
C GLY A 15 3.67 -15.12 -17.71
N ASN A 16 4.08 -14.80 -18.95
CA ASN A 16 4.32 -13.43 -19.42
C ASN A 16 3.03 -12.59 -19.42
N ILE A 17 2.94 -11.56 -18.57
CA ILE A 17 1.92 -10.51 -18.72
C ILE A 17 2.57 -9.15 -18.44
N GLY A 18 2.33 -8.17 -19.33
CA GLY A 18 2.96 -6.85 -19.36
C GLY A 18 2.58 -5.93 -18.19
N ARG A 19 3.22 -4.75 -18.15
CA ARG A 19 3.24 -3.72 -17.07
C ARG A 19 1.89 -3.07 -16.67
N GLY A 20 0.75 -3.71 -16.94
CA GLY A 20 -0.59 -3.23 -16.56
C GLY A 20 -1.45 -4.25 -15.80
N ALA A 21 -0.99 -5.48 -15.63
CA ALA A 21 -1.73 -6.47 -14.84
C ALA A 21 -1.44 -6.25 -13.35
N GLU A 22 -2.43 -5.74 -12.61
CA GLU A 22 -2.44 -5.91 -11.15
C GLU A 22 -2.26 -7.40 -10.85
N ARG A 23 -1.21 -7.77 -10.10
CA ARG A 23 -1.16 -9.10 -9.50
C ARG A 23 -2.45 -9.24 -8.70
N MET A 24 -3.32 -10.19 -9.03
CA MET A 24 -4.65 -10.31 -8.41
C MET A 24 -4.63 -10.48 -6.88
N SER A 25 -3.46 -10.72 -6.28
CA SER A 25 -3.26 -10.81 -4.82
C SER A 25 -2.60 -9.59 -4.16
N ALA A 26 -2.05 -8.63 -4.93
CA ALA A 26 -1.32 -7.51 -4.34
C ALA A 26 -2.30 -6.41 -3.88
N LYS A 27 -2.63 -6.39 -2.59
CA LYS A 27 -3.55 -5.42 -2.00
C LYS A 27 -2.82 -4.25 -1.35
N ALA A 28 -3.32 -3.04 -1.62
CA ALA A 28 -2.86 -1.84 -0.95
C ALA A 28 -3.24 -1.86 0.52
N VAL A 29 -2.36 -1.33 1.36
CA VAL A 29 -2.61 -1.15 2.80
C VAL A 29 -2.77 0.33 3.11
N SER A 30 -3.49 0.64 4.18
CA SER A 30 -3.52 2.00 4.72
C SER A 30 -2.11 2.46 5.11
N GLU A 31 -1.86 3.76 5.05
CA GLU A 31 -0.58 4.32 5.49
C GLU A 31 -0.32 4.00 6.96
N LEU A 32 -1.35 4.13 7.82
CA LEU A 32 -1.24 3.79 9.24
C LEU A 32 -0.82 2.33 9.44
N SER A 33 -1.51 1.38 8.80
CA SER A 33 -1.18 -0.05 8.94
C SER A 33 0.24 -0.33 8.43
N GLY A 34 0.62 0.24 7.28
CA GLY A 34 1.96 0.06 6.74
C GLY A 34 3.06 0.63 7.65
N LYS A 35 2.85 1.83 8.22
CA LYS A 35 3.79 2.45 9.16
C LYS A 35 3.93 1.62 10.43
N GLU A 36 2.82 1.18 11.01
CA GLU A 36 2.84 0.35 12.21
C GLU A 36 3.56 -1.00 12.00
N LEU A 37 3.42 -1.62 10.82
CA LEU A 37 4.21 -2.79 10.46
C LEU A 37 5.70 -2.47 10.40
N LEU A 38 6.08 -1.42 9.67
CA LEU A 38 7.49 -1.04 9.55
C LEU A 38 8.09 -0.67 10.91
N TYR A 39 7.39 0.10 11.74
CA TYR A 39 7.84 0.44 13.07
C TYR A 39 8.08 -0.80 13.93
N ARG A 40 7.14 -1.76 13.93
CA ARG A 40 7.31 -3.03 14.66
C ARG A 40 8.55 -3.82 14.21
N TYR A 41 8.85 -3.83 12.92
CA TYR A 41 9.95 -4.63 12.36
C TYR A 41 11.31 -3.92 12.39
N LEU A 42 11.30 -2.59 12.34
CA LEU A 42 12.51 -1.78 12.29
C LEU A 42 12.90 -1.22 13.66
N GLU A 43 12.08 -1.36 14.70
CA GLU A 43 12.37 -0.90 16.07
C GLU A 43 13.72 -1.43 16.57
N GLY A 44 14.03 -2.71 16.32
CA GLY A 44 15.29 -3.35 16.70
C GLY A 44 16.54 -2.75 16.04
N SER A 45 16.40 -1.96 14.96
CA SER A 45 17.54 -1.28 14.33
C SER A 45 18.06 -0.10 15.16
N GLY A 46 17.24 0.46 16.06
CA GLY A 46 17.57 1.68 16.80
C GLY A 46 17.66 2.94 15.94
N LEU A 47 17.36 2.87 14.63
CA LEU A 47 17.51 4.00 13.69
C LEU A 47 16.20 4.75 13.42
N ILE A 48 15.04 4.12 13.64
CA ILE A 48 13.75 4.71 13.29
C ILE A 48 13.24 5.60 14.42
N ASP A 49 12.72 6.76 14.06
CA ASP A 49 11.75 7.49 14.88
C ASP A 49 10.34 6.96 14.56
N ALA A 50 9.70 6.36 15.56
CA ALA A 50 8.46 5.61 15.40
C ALA A 50 7.33 6.27 16.21
N PRO A 51 6.84 7.45 15.78
CA PRO A 51 5.82 8.19 16.50
C PRO A 51 4.50 7.40 16.58
N THR A 52 3.63 7.81 17.50
CA THR A 52 2.26 7.30 17.55
C THR A 52 1.40 8.14 16.61
N ALA A 53 0.93 7.51 15.54
CA ALA A 53 -0.10 8.04 14.67
C ALA A 53 -1.49 7.64 15.19
N VAL A 54 -2.47 8.51 15.03
CA VAL A 54 -3.86 8.25 15.46
C VAL A 54 -4.77 8.28 14.25
N ARG A 55 -5.62 7.24 14.12
CA ARG A 55 -6.69 7.21 13.12
C ARG A 55 -7.85 8.08 13.61
N LEU A 56 -8.40 8.89 12.72
CA LEU A 56 -9.55 9.74 12.99
C LEU A 56 -10.68 9.48 11.98
N VAL A 57 -11.90 9.46 12.48
CA VAL A 57 -13.17 9.45 11.74
C VAL A 57 -14.07 10.61 12.19
N ALA A 58 -15.12 10.89 11.42
CA ALA A 58 -16.03 12.00 11.70
C ALA A 58 -16.57 11.96 13.14
N GLY A 59 -16.32 13.02 13.91
CA GLY A 59 -16.76 13.17 15.31
C GLY A 59 -15.68 12.89 16.35
N ASP A 60 -14.51 12.39 15.96
CA ASP A 60 -13.40 12.15 16.89
C ASP A 60 -12.79 13.46 17.42
N ASP A 61 -12.27 13.39 18.65
CA ASP A 61 -11.50 14.45 19.31
C ASP A 61 -10.08 13.95 19.66
N PHE A 62 -9.11 14.87 19.75
CA PHE A 62 -7.70 14.54 19.94
C PHE A 62 -6.90 15.68 20.57
N ASP A 63 -5.79 15.36 21.25
CA ASP A 63 -4.94 16.31 21.95
C ASP A 63 -3.47 16.20 21.48
N SER A 64 -3.02 17.12 20.61
CA SER A 64 -1.63 17.17 20.12
C SER A 64 -1.18 18.60 19.82
N VAL A 65 -0.01 19.03 20.32
CA VAL A 65 0.41 20.45 20.29
C VAL A 65 0.70 20.96 18.85
N LYS A 66 1.44 20.17 18.06
CA LYS A 66 1.75 20.47 16.65
C LYS A 66 1.79 19.18 15.85
N ALA A 67 0.96 19.10 14.83
CA ALA A 67 0.74 17.85 14.09
C ALA A 67 0.61 18.08 12.58
N VAL A 68 0.52 16.97 11.87
CA VAL A 68 0.11 16.87 10.47
C VAL A 68 -1.12 15.99 10.42
N ILE A 69 -2.17 16.44 9.73
CA ILE A 69 -3.34 15.63 9.41
C ILE A 69 -3.44 15.43 7.90
N LYS A 70 -3.79 14.22 7.49
CA LYS A 70 -4.01 13.86 6.08
C LYS A 70 -5.01 12.70 5.95
N PRO A 71 -5.80 12.62 4.87
CA PRO A 71 -6.65 11.46 4.59
C PRO A 71 -5.80 10.20 4.37
N ASP A 72 -6.28 9.08 4.90
CA ASP A 72 -5.69 7.75 4.74
C ASP A 72 -6.68 6.83 4.02
N GLN A 73 -6.84 7.09 2.72
CA GLN A 73 -7.80 6.42 1.83
C GLN A 73 -7.16 6.09 0.48
N LEU A 74 -5.86 5.77 0.46
CA LEU A 74 -5.10 5.46 -0.77
C LEU A 74 -5.07 6.62 -1.79
N ILE A 75 -5.23 7.85 -1.33
CA ILE A 75 -5.14 9.05 -2.17
C ILE A 75 -3.67 9.37 -2.42
N LYS A 76 -3.26 9.36 -3.69
CA LYS A 76 -1.91 9.80 -4.09
C LYS A 76 -1.82 11.31 -4.18
N ARG A 77 -0.60 11.87 -4.02
CA ARG A 77 -0.30 13.30 -4.21
C ARG A 77 -1.16 14.24 -3.35
N ARG A 78 -1.47 13.83 -2.11
CA ARG A 78 -2.31 14.57 -1.15
C ARG A 78 -1.91 16.05 -1.01
N GLY A 79 -0.60 16.33 -0.94
CA GLY A 79 -0.09 17.70 -0.85
C GLY A 79 -0.54 18.58 -2.02
N LYS A 80 -0.47 18.08 -3.26
CA LYS A 80 -0.90 18.83 -4.47
C LYS A 80 -2.42 19.06 -4.54
N HIS A 81 -3.20 18.27 -3.79
CA HIS A 81 -4.65 18.41 -3.69
C HIS A 81 -5.10 19.22 -2.45
N GLY A 82 -4.17 19.79 -1.68
CA GLY A 82 -4.50 20.50 -0.44
C GLY A 82 -5.13 19.59 0.63
N LEU A 83 -4.80 18.29 0.58
CA LEU A 83 -5.27 17.25 1.50
C LEU A 83 -4.24 16.91 2.58
N VAL A 84 -3.31 17.84 2.86
CA VAL A 84 -2.36 17.75 3.97
C VAL A 84 -2.40 19.08 4.71
N LYS A 85 -2.62 19.04 6.02
CA LYS A 85 -2.60 20.23 6.88
C LYS A 85 -1.61 20.03 8.01
N CYS A 86 -0.60 20.90 8.04
CA CYS A 86 0.32 21.06 9.16
C CYS A 86 -0.12 22.28 9.98
N GLY A 87 -0.06 22.21 11.31
CA GLY A 87 -0.45 23.34 12.15
C GLY A 87 -0.49 23.03 13.64
N THR A 88 -1.01 24.00 14.38
CA THR A 88 -1.43 23.86 15.77
C THR A 88 -2.65 22.95 15.88
N LEU A 89 -2.93 22.47 17.10
CA LEU A 89 -4.11 21.63 17.38
C LEU A 89 -5.41 22.24 16.85
N ASP A 90 -5.63 23.53 17.13
CA ASP A 90 -6.87 24.23 16.77
C ASP A 90 -7.04 24.34 15.25
N GLU A 91 -5.97 24.67 14.54
CA GLU A 91 -5.99 24.74 13.08
C GLU A 91 -6.29 23.37 12.44
N ILE A 92 -5.77 22.29 13.04
CA ILE A 92 -5.98 20.93 12.57
C ILE A 92 -7.41 20.47 12.87
N LYS A 93 -7.95 20.75 14.06
CA LYS A 93 -9.35 20.45 14.42
C LYS A 93 -10.33 21.18 13.49
N GLN A 94 -10.11 22.46 13.25
CA GLN A 94 -10.93 23.24 12.31
C GLN A 94 -10.86 22.68 10.89
N TRP A 95 -9.67 22.35 10.40
CA TRP A 95 -9.50 21.76 9.08
C TRP A 95 -10.17 20.39 8.98
N PHE A 96 -10.04 19.55 10.01
CA PHE A 96 -10.67 18.23 10.07
C PHE A 96 -12.20 18.34 10.03
N GLN A 97 -12.80 19.23 10.81
CA GLN A 97 -14.25 19.48 10.80
C GLN A 97 -14.74 19.96 9.43
N GLN A 98 -13.96 20.78 8.73
CA GLN A 98 -14.31 21.27 7.40
C GLN A 98 -14.20 20.20 6.31
N LYS A 99 -13.24 19.26 6.42
CA LYS A 99 -12.95 18.26 5.38
C LYS A 99 -13.67 16.94 5.61
N SER A 100 -13.82 16.52 6.86
CA SER A 100 -14.41 15.24 7.20
C SER A 100 -15.85 15.15 6.70
N GLY A 101 -16.15 14.07 5.99
CA GLY A 101 -17.44 13.82 5.37
C GLY A 101 -17.69 14.53 4.04
N THR A 102 -16.79 15.40 3.56
CA THR A 102 -16.93 16.09 2.27
C THR A 102 -16.47 15.24 1.09
N SER A 103 -17.01 15.49 -0.11
CA SER A 103 -16.56 14.84 -1.34
C SER A 103 -15.48 15.67 -2.05
N VAL A 104 -14.43 15.03 -2.52
CA VAL A 104 -13.34 15.67 -3.26
C VAL A 104 -13.05 14.92 -4.57
N GLN A 105 -12.75 15.69 -5.61
CA GLN A 105 -12.33 15.17 -6.91
C GLN A 105 -10.80 15.01 -6.93
N VAL A 106 -10.33 13.79 -7.17
CA VAL A 106 -8.92 13.45 -7.37
C VAL A 106 -8.78 12.76 -8.73
N GLY A 107 -8.23 13.49 -9.70
CA GLY A 107 -8.19 13.01 -11.09
C GLY A 107 -9.60 12.81 -11.65
N LYS A 108 -9.91 11.59 -12.11
CA LYS A 108 -11.25 11.21 -12.60
C LYS A 108 -12.19 10.71 -11.51
N THR A 109 -11.70 10.56 -10.28
CA THR A 109 -12.39 9.91 -9.18
C THR A 109 -12.97 10.95 -8.21
N ASN A 110 -14.26 10.85 -7.89
CA ASN A 110 -14.89 11.61 -6.82
C ASN A 110 -15.10 10.69 -5.62
N GLY A 111 -14.70 11.11 -4.42
CA GLY A 111 -14.85 10.28 -3.22
C GLY A 111 -15.07 11.09 -1.96
N ARG A 112 -15.72 10.48 -0.98
CA ARG A 112 -15.95 11.08 0.34
C ARG A 112 -14.72 10.89 1.22
N LEU A 113 -14.29 11.95 1.90
CA LEU A 113 -13.24 11.87 2.92
C LEU A 113 -13.86 11.39 4.24
N HIS A 114 -13.45 10.22 4.74
CA HIS A 114 -14.02 9.63 5.94
C HIS A 114 -12.98 9.11 6.94
N THR A 115 -11.75 8.83 6.49
CA THR A 115 -10.66 8.33 7.35
C THR A 115 -9.43 9.23 7.20
N PHE A 116 -8.90 9.65 8.33
CA PHE A 116 -7.71 10.50 8.43
C PHE A 116 -6.70 9.89 9.38
N ILE A 117 -5.45 10.31 9.22
CA ILE A 117 -4.37 10.04 10.16
C ILE A 117 -3.79 11.36 10.63
N ILE A 118 -3.53 11.44 11.94
CA ILE A 118 -2.82 12.53 12.58
C ILE A 118 -1.49 12.04 13.15
N GLU A 119 -0.43 12.80 12.90
CA GLU A 119 0.94 12.45 13.27
C GLU A 119 1.67 13.67 13.85
N PRO A 120 2.64 13.49 14.77
CA PRO A 120 3.48 14.58 15.23
C PRO A 120 4.21 15.29 14.07
N PHE A 121 4.29 16.61 14.12
CA PHE A 121 4.99 17.37 13.08
C PHE A 121 6.51 17.20 13.19
N CYS A 122 7.14 16.59 12.17
CA CYS A 122 8.59 16.54 12.05
C CYS A 122 9.11 17.86 11.46
N THR A 123 9.89 18.63 12.22
CA THR A 123 10.51 19.86 11.70
C THR A 123 11.78 19.53 10.92
N HIS A 124 11.77 19.80 9.61
CA HIS A 124 12.85 19.51 8.67
C HIS A 124 12.87 20.54 7.52
N SER A 125 13.93 20.51 6.71
CA SER A 125 14.05 21.30 5.48
C SER A 125 13.89 20.41 4.24
N ASP A 126 13.65 21.00 3.07
CA ASP A 126 13.55 20.26 1.80
C ASP A 126 14.84 19.47 1.50
N ALA A 127 16.01 19.96 1.94
CA ALA A 127 17.28 19.25 1.80
C ALA A 127 17.40 18.00 2.71
N ASP A 128 16.46 17.80 3.63
CA ASP A 128 16.37 16.61 4.45
C ASP A 128 15.45 15.53 3.86
N GLU A 129 14.64 15.89 2.86
CA GLU A 129 13.70 14.98 2.20
C GLU A 129 14.42 14.13 1.16
N LEU A 130 14.33 12.81 1.34
CA LEU A 130 14.83 11.78 0.44
C LEU A 130 13.66 10.95 -0.07
N TYR A 131 13.91 10.15 -1.10
CA TYR A 131 12.96 9.21 -1.67
C TYR A 131 13.53 7.80 -1.69
N ILE A 132 12.70 6.83 -1.32
CA ILE A 132 13.00 5.42 -1.52
C ILE A 132 11.75 4.65 -1.93
N ALA A 133 11.90 3.74 -2.89
CA ALA A 133 10.87 2.76 -3.23
C ALA A 133 11.47 1.37 -3.45
N ILE A 134 10.70 0.33 -3.12
CA ILE A 134 11.01 -1.07 -3.36
C ILE A 134 9.81 -1.72 -4.04
N TYR A 135 10.01 -2.43 -5.14
CA TYR A 135 8.93 -3.13 -5.83
C TYR A 135 9.39 -4.39 -6.53
N SER A 136 8.50 -5.38 -6.59
CA SER A 136 8.82 -6.69 -7.14
C SER A 136 8.50 -6.81 -8.63
N GLN A 137 9.50 -7.17 -9.42
CA GLN A 137 9.35 -7.66 -10.79
C GLN A 137 9.32 -9.19 -10.81
N ARG A 138 9.31 -9.79 -12.00
CA ARG A 138 9.26 -11.25 -12.16
C ARG A 138 10.51 -11.95 -11.60
N ASN A 139 11.68 -11.40 -11.89
CA ASN A 139 12.97 -12.06 -11.61
C ASN A 139 13.84 -11.28 -10.62
N ASN A 140 13.39 -10.11 -10.16
CA ASN A 140 14.14 -9.26 -9.23
C ASN A 140 13.19 -8.38 -8.43
N ASP A 141 13.67 -7.92 -7.29
CA ASP A 141 13.16 -6.74 -6.61
C ASP A 141 14.01 -5.53 -7.02
N VAL A 142 13.38 -4.37 -7.15
CA VAL A 142 14.06 -3.12 -7.52
C VAL A 142 13.99 -2.17 -6.34
N ILE A 143 15.14 -1.68 -5.89
CA ILE A 143 15.27 -0.60 -4.91
C ILE A 143 15.61 0.68 -5.67
N MET A 144 14.78 1.71 -5.56
CA MET A 144 14.98 3.04 -6.12
C MET A 144 15.33 4.02 -5.01
N PHE A 145 16.30 4.90 -5.26
CA PHE A 145 16.70 5.95 -4.32
C PHE A 145 16.92 7.28 -5.03
N TYR A 146 16.49 8.37 -4.40
CA TYR A 146 16.78 9.72 -4.88
C TYR A 146 16.94 10.69 -3.72
N GLU A 147 17.98 11.53 -3.80
CA GLU A 147 18.39 12.44 -2.75
C GLU A 147 17.56 13.73 -2.66
N GLN A 148 16.60 13.93 -3.56
CA GLN A 148 15.65 15.06 -3.54
C GLN A 148 14.22 14.53 -3.54
N GLY A 149 13.73 14.18 -2.35
CA GLY A 149 12.39 13.69 -2.12
C GLY A 149 11.31 14.77 -2.16
N GLY A 150 10.16 14.46 -1.57
CA GLY A 150 9.11 15.43 -1.32
C GLY A 150 8.03 15.53 -2.41
N VAL A 151 7.22 16.58 -2.29
CA VAL A 151 6.07 16.84 -3.18
C VAL A 151 6.51 17.20 -4.60
N ASP A 152 7.69 17.81 -4.75
CA ASP A 152 8.22 18.34 -6.01
C ASP A 152 9.27 17.47 -6.69
N ILE A 153 9.32 16.18 -6.31
CA ILE A 153 10.24 15.17 -6.87
C ILE A 153 10.17 15.04 -8.41
N GLY A 154 9.02 15.30 -9.02
CA GLY A 154 8.82 15.22 -10.48
C GLY A 154 8.76 13.77 -10.99
N ASP A 155 9.37 13.51 -12.16
CA ASP A 155 9.44 12.16 -12.74
C ASP A 155 10.60 11.38 -12.11
N VAL A 156 10.30 10.72 -11.00
CA VAL A 156 11.28 9.96 -10.21
C VAL A 156 11.84 8.76 -10.97
N ASP A 157 11.10 8.19 -11.92
CA ASP A 157 11.55 7.02 -12.70
C ASP A 157 12.75 7.35 -13.60
N GLN A 158 12.90 8.61 -14.01
CA GLN A 158 14.04 9.08 -14.80
C GLN A 158 15.19 9.60 -13.94
N LYS A 159 14.92 10.00 -12.69
CA LYS A 159 15.87 10.68 -11.81
C LYS A 159 16.52 9.76 -10.79
N ALA A 160 15.76 8.78 -10.28
CA ALA A 160 16.23 7.92 -9.21
C ALA A 160 17.25 6.90 -9.71
N ARG A 161 18.23 6.62 -8.85
CA ARG A 161 19.15 5.52 -9.04
C ARG A 161 18.45 4.22 -8.66
N THR A 162 18.76 3.13 -9.36
CA THR A 162 18.09 1.85 -9.19
C THR A 162 19.09 0.72 -8.94
N LEU A 163 18.83 -0.09 -7.93
CA LEU A 163 19.51 -1.34 -7.65
C LEU A 163 18.53 -2.51 -7.87
N LYS A 164 18.97 -3.54 -8.59
CA LYS A 164 18.17 -4.74 -8.87
C LYS A 164 18.72 -5.91 -8.06
N ILE A 165 17.91 -6.48 -7.18
CA ILE A 165 18.25 -7.68 -6.42
C ILE A 165 17.54 -8.86 -7.07
N ASN A 166 18.30 -9.73 -7.72
CA ASN A 166 17.73 -10.90 -8.38
C ASN A 166 17.13 -11.87 -7.35
N VAL A 167 16.04 -12.52 -7.73
CA VAL A 167 15.44 -13.57 -6.90
C VAL A 167 16.38 -14.77 -6.89
N SER A 168 16.73 -15.25 -5.69
CA SER A 168 17.50 -16.47 -5.48
C SER A 168 16.73 -17.42 -4.55
N LEU A 169 17.12 -18.69 -4.57
CA LEU A 169 16.68 -19.69 -3.59
C LEU A 169 17.47 -19.58 -2.28
N ASP A 170 18.66 -18.97 -2.31
CA ASP A 170 19.42 -18.62 -1.13
C ASP A 170 19.08 -17.17 -0.71
N ASP A 171 18.40 -17.03 0.42
CA ASP A 171 18.00 -15.72 0.96
C ASP A 171 19.20 -14.80 1.24
N ASN A 172 20.40 -15.37 1.47
CA ASN A 172 21.62 -14.59 1.70
C ASN A 172 22.13 -13.91 0.42
N GLU A 173 21.87 -14.50 -0.75
CA GLU A 173 22.21 -13.90 -2.04
C GLU A 173 21.23 -12.78 -2.43
N MET A 174 20.08 -12.71 -1.76
CA MET A 174 19.09 -11.66 -1.96
C MET A 174 19.31 -10.49 -0.99
N MET A 175 20.54 -10.02 -0.78
CA MET A 175 20.85 -8.84 0.03
C MET A 175 21.82 -7.91 -0.72
N PRO A 176 21.59 -6.58 -0.69
CA PRO A 176 22.54 -5.61 -1.24
C PRO A 176 23.92 -5.73 -0.58
N THR A 177 24.96 -5.70 -1.41
CA THR A 177 26.34 -5.55 -0.95
C THR A 177 26.64 -4.10 -0.55
N GLU A 178 27.70 -3.89 0.22
CA GLU A 178 28.10 -2.53 0.61
C GLU A 178 28.39 -1.63 -0.61
N ARG A 179 29.04 -2.19 -1.64
CA ARG A 179 29.34 -1.47 -2.88
C ARG A 179 28.08 -1.07 -3.63
N GLU A 180 27.10 -1.96 -3.75
CA GLU A 180 25.82 -1.65 -4.42
C GLU A 180 25.07 -0.54 -3.67
N LEU A 181 25.14 -0.51 -2.34
CA LEU A 181 24.56 0.58 -1.55
C LEU A 181 25.32 1.90 -1.73
N ASP A 182 26.65 1.87 -1.85
CA ASP A 182 27.44 3.06 -2.18
C ASP A 182 27.06 3.66 -3.53
N GLU A 183 26.90 2.82 -4.56
CA GLU A 183 26.48 3.24 -5.89
C GLU A 183 25.03 3.78 -5.87
N LEU A 184 24.12 3.13 -5.13
CA LEU A 184 22.73 3.52 -5.01
C LEU A 184 22.54 4.85 -4.26
N ILE A 185 23.18 5.01 -3.10
CA ILE A 185 22.98 6.16 -2.19
C ILE A 185 23.88 7.33 -2.61
N GLY A 186 25.11 7.05 -3.05
CA GLY A 186 26.15 8.05 -3.26
C GLY A 186 26.63 8.67 -1.94
N ASN A 187 27.30 9.81 -2.04
CA ASN A 187 27.82 10.52 -0.89
C ASN A 187 26.82 11.57 -0.38
N LEU A 188 26.22 11.31 0.78
CA LEU A 188 25.32 12.20 1.50
C LEU A 188 25.90 12.60 2.87
N GLY A 189 27.23 12.55 3.01
CA GLY A 189 27.94 12.85 4.24
C GLY A 189 27.49 11.95 5.39
N ASP A 190 27.19 12.55 6.53
CA ASP A 190 26.82 11.83 7.77
C ASP A 190 25.57 10.94 7.62
N LYS A 191 24.72 11.20 6.61
CA LYS A 191 23.51 10.41 6.36
C LYS A 191 23.82 9.05 5.69
N THR A 192 24.95 8.91 4.99
CA THR A 192 25.23 7.72 4.17
C THR A 192 25.22 6.42 4.98
N THR A 193 25.93 6.38 6.11
CA THR A 193 26.00 5.17 6.95
C THR A 193 24.63 4.78 7.50
N ILE A 194 23.85 5.76 7.98
CA ILE A 194 22.50 5.54 8.50
C ILE A 194 21.59 4.98 7.41
N LEU A 195 21.67 5.53 6.20
CA LEU A 195 20.87 5.09 5.05
C LEU A 195 21.23 3.67 4.62
N LYS A 196 22.52 3.29 4.60
CA LYS A 196 22.92 1.90 4.30
C LYS A 196 22.26 0.92 5.26
N THR A 197 22.36 1.16 6.57
CA THR A 197 21.76 0.28 7.59
C THR A 197 20.23 0.28 7.52
N PHE A 198 19.61 1.43 7.27
CA PHE A 198 18.18 1.55 7.08
C PHE A 198 17.70 0.76 5.86
N ILE A 199 18.34 0.90 4.70
CA ILE A 199 17.95 0.22 3.45
C ILE A 199 18.07 -1.30 3.60
N LEU A 200 19.12 -1.80 4.24
CA LEU A 200 19.27 -3.23 4.53
C LEU A 200 18.13 -3.75 5.40
N SER A 201 17.78 -3.00 6.45
CA SER A 201 16.71 -3.37 7.38
C SER A 201 15.33 -3.26 6.73
N LEU A 202 15.09 -2.22 5.93
CA LEU A 202 13.87 -2.00 5.16
C LEU A 202 13.66 -3.11 4.13
N TYR A 203 14.71 -3.50 3.40
CA TYR A 203 14.60 -4.57 2.42
C TYR A 203 14.43 -5.95 3.07
N SER A 204 15.05 -6.19 4.22
CA SER A 204 14.78 -7.39 5.02
C SER A 204 13.31 -7.44 5.47
N ALA A 205 12.77 -6.32 5.97
CA ALA A 205 11.35 -6.20 6.32
C ALA A 205 10.44 -6.40 5.08
N TYR A 206 10.78 -5.80 3.94
CA TYR A 206 10.07 -5.95 2.67
C TYR A 206 9.89 -7.43 2.30
N LYS A 207 10.98 -8.21 2.34
CA LYS A 207 10.95 -9.66 2.06
C LYS A 207 10.16 -10.43 3.12
N GLN A 208 10.47 -10.23 4.41
CA GLN A 208 9.88 -11.00 5.51
C GLN A 208 8.37 -10.78 5.68
N LEU A 209 7.89 -9.61 5.29
CA LEU A 209 6.48 -9.21 5.36
C LEU A 209 5.75 -9.42 4.04
N HIS A 210 6.39 -9.94 3.00
CA HIS A 210 5.77 -10.16 1.68
C HIS A 210 5.15 -8.89 1.08
N PHE A 211 5.87 -7.77 1.18
CA PHE A 211 5.54 -6.60 0.37
C PHE A 211 5.76 -6.90 -1.12
N THR A 212 4.93 -6.29 -1.96
CA THR A 212 5.08 -6.30 -3.44
C THR A 212 5.39 -4.91 -3.99
N TYR A 213 5.11 -3.89 -3.17
CA TYR A 213 5.40 -2.50 -3.42
C TYR A 213 5.51 -1.77 -2.09
N LEU A 214 6.49 -0.89 -1.95
CA LEU A 214 6.71 -0.02 -0.80
C LEU A 214 7.36 1.27 -1.30
N GLU A 215 6.79 2.42 -0.99
CA GLU A 215 7.30 3.75 -1.34
C GLU A 215 7.24 4.64 -0.10
N ILE A 216 8.36 5.27 0.25
CA ILE A 216 8.46 6.27 1.32
C ILE A 216 8.86 7.59 0.68
N ASN A 217 7.94 8.57 0.71
CA ASN A 217 8.17 9.89 0.15
C ASN A 217 7.38 11.01 0.85
N PRO A 218 8.01 11.82 1.72
CA PRO A 218 9.45 11.89 1.96
C PRO A 218 9.94 10.92 3.05
N LEU A 219 11.17 10.45 2.87
CA LEU A 219 12.02 9.85 3.91
C LEU A 219 12.93 10.95 4.47
N VAL A 220 12.91 11.18 5.78
CA VAL A 220 13.75 12.24 6.40
C VAL A 220 14.81 11.62 7.30
N VAL A 221 16.06 12.09 7.20
CA VAL A 221 17.15 11.68 8.09
C VAL A 221 17.65 12.89 8.87
N LYS A 222 17.49 12.86 10.20
CA LYS A 222 17.85 13.95 11.10
C LYS A 222 18.30 13.42 12.46
N ASN A 223 19.36 14.01 13.03
CA ASN A 223 19.86 13.67 14.36
C ASN A 223 20.16 12.16 14.54
N GLY A 224 20.70 11.51 13.52
CA GLY A 224 20.98 10.07 13.58
C GLY A 224 19.75 9.16 13.44
N LYS A 225 18.56 9.72 13.22
CA LYS A 225 17.29 9.00 13.13
C LYS A 225 16.63 9.16 11.76
N VAL A 226 15.86 8.15 11.39
CA VAL A 226 15.08 8.07 10.16
C VAL A 226 13.60 8.26 10.48
N TYR A 227 12.95 9.18 9.78
CA TYR A 227 11.53 9.51 9.91
C TYR A 227 10.82 9.12 8.62
N ILE A 228 9.82 8.25 8.75
CA ILE A 228 8.96 7.83 7.63
C ILE A 228 7.75 8.77 7.62
N LEU A 229 7.79 9.82 6.81
CA LEU A 229 6.72 10.84 6.83
C LEU A 229 5.53 10.47 5.96
N ASP A 230 5.74 9.73 4.88
CA ASP A 230 4.69 9.16 4.03
C ASP A 230 5.01 7.71 3.71
N LEU A 231 3.98 6.88 3.58
CA LEU A 231 4.14 5.49 3.13
C LEU A 231 2.98 5.09 2.22
N ALA A 232 3.33 4.58 1.04
CA ALA A 232 2.40 3.85 0.18
C ALA A 232 2.92 2.43 -0.02
N ALA A 233 2.11 1.42 0.25
CA ALA A 233 2.56 0.04 0.18
C ALA A 233 1.47 -0.94 -0.27
N LYS A 234 1.92 -2.09 -0.79
CA LYS A 234 1.08 -3.24 -1.12
C LYS A 234 1.68 -4.52 -0.56
N LEU A 235 0.84 -5.39 0.00
CA LEU A 235 1.21 -6.74 0.45
C LEU A 235 0.65 -7.78 -0.51
N ASP A 236 1.33 -8.92 -0.62
CA ASP A 236 0.78 -10.09 -1.32
C ASP A 236 -0.19 -10.82 -0.41
N GLU A 237 -1.49 -10.53 -0.50
CA GLU A 237 -2.54 -11.08 0.38
C GLU A 237 -2.53 -12.60 0.44
N THR A 238 -2.07 -13.30 -0.61
CA THR A 238 -1.96 -14.76 -0.59
C THR A 238 -1.00 -15.27 0.48
N ALA A 239 -0.06 -14.44 0.95
CA ALA A 239 0.84 -14.76 2.04
C ALA A 239 0.21 -14.61 3.44
N ASN A 240 -1.08 -14.26 3.55
CA ASN A 240 -1.75 -14.06 4.84
C ASN A 240 -1.65 -15.29 5.76
N PHE A 241 -1.75 -16.50 5.21
CA PHE A 241 -1.62 -17.73 6.01
C PHE A 241 -0.22 -17.91 6.62
N LEU A 242 0.83 -17.33 6.01
CA LEU A 242 2.20 -17.33 6.53
C LEU A 242 2.49 -16.14 7.44
N CYS A 243 1.81 -15.01 7.19
CA CYS A 243 2.14 -13.72 7.75
C CYS A 243 1.08 -13.18 8.72
N SER A 244 0.02 -13.89 9.04
CA SER A 244 -1.07 -13.41 9.91
C SER A 244 -0.61 -12.83 11.24
N ASP A 245 0.42 -13.41 11.86
CA ASP A 245 1.03 -12.89 13.10
C ASP A 245 2.00 -11.73 12.88
N LYS A 246 2.66 -11.74 11.71
CA LYS A 246 3.59 -10.70 11.28
C LYS A 246 2.84 -9.43 10.88
N TRP A 247 1.68 -9.58 10.25
CA TRP A 247 0.78 -8.54 9.77
C TRP A 247 -0.14 -8.02 10.88
N LYS A 248 0.48 -7.75 12.05
CA LYS A 248 -0.16 -7.07 13.16
C LYS A 248 0.62 -5.80 13.46
N THR A 249 -0.10 -4.72 13.70
CA THR A 249 0.42 -3.43 14.19
C THR A 249 1.14 -3.59 15.54
N ARG A 250 1.84 -2.56 16.02
CA ARG A 250 2.49 -2.61 17.36
C ARG A 250 1.48 -2.85 18.49
N THR A 251 0.21 -2.49 18.28
CA THR A 251 -0.90 -2.72 19.22
C THR A 251 -1.61 -4.07 19.02
N GLY A 252 -1.15 -4.91 18.10
CA GLY A 252 -1.68 -6.26 17.88
C GLY A 252 -2.87 -6.36 16.91
N HIS A 253 -3.40 -5.26 16.42
CA HIS A 253 -4.48 -5.25 15.42
C HIS A 253 -3.97 -5.73 14.06
N ALA A 254 -4.78 -6.51 13.34
CA ALA A 254 -4.47 -6.96 11.99
C ALA A 254 -4.38 -5.78 11.00
N VAL A 255 -3.61 -5.97 9.93
CA VAL A 255 -3.51 -5.00 8.83
C VAL A 255 -4.84 -4.86 8.11
N GLU A 256 -5.19 -3.62 7.78
CA GLU A 256 -6.38 -3.31 6.99
C GLU A 256 -6.04 -3.14 5.50
N PHE A 257 -6.88 -3.71 4.63
CA PHE A 257 -6.82 -3.56 3.18
C PHE A 257 -7.97 -2.64 2.72
N PRO A 258 -7.78 -1.31 2.71
CA PRO A 258 -8.84 -0.38 2.33
C PRO A 258 -9.20 -0.50 0.85
N ALA A 259 -10.46 -0.22 0.53
CA ALA A 259 -10.91 -0.05 -0.84
C ALA A 259 -10.22 1.17 -1.50
N PRO A 260 -10.06 1.20 -2.84
CA PRO A 260 -9.59 2.37 -3.55
C PRO A 260 -10.46 3.61 -3.27
N PHE A 261 -9.83 4.79 -3.23
CA PHE A 261 -10.56 6.05 -3.10
C PHE A 261 -11.68 6.18 -4.13
N GLY A 262 -12.79 6.80 -3.74
CA GLY A 262 -13.93 7.10 -4.63
C GLY A 262 -15.04 6.07 -4.66
N ARG A 263 -14.85 4.93 -3.98
CA ARG A 263 -15.87 3.90 -3.90
C ARG A 263 -16.07 3.48 -2.45
N ASP A 264 -17.10 4.05 -1.85
CA ASP A 264 -17.66 3.47 -0.63
C ASP A 264 -18.28 2.12 -1.05
N LEU A 265 -17.82 1.03 -0.43
CA LEU A 265 -18.43 -0.27 -0.65
C LEU A 265 -19.90 -0.17 -0.25
N THR A 266 -20.76 -0.59 -1.16
CA THR A 266 -22.16 -0.80 -0.87
C THR A 266 -22.31 -1.97 0.12
N LYS A 267 -23.45 -2.04 0.81
CA LYS A 267 -23.73 -3.12 1.75
C LYS A 267 -23.63 -4.50 1.07
N GLU A 268 -24.07 -4.56 -0.18
CA GLU A 268 -24.04 -5.76 -1.01
C GLU A 268 -22.61 -6.16 -1.39
N GLU A 269 -21.76 -5.20 -1.76
CA GLU A 269 -20.34 -5.48 -2.05
C GLU A 269 -19.58 -5.92 -0.81
N GLN A 270 -19.84 -5.31 0.35
CA GLN A 270 -19.25 -5.72 1.63
C GLN A 270 -19.66 -7.16 1.99
N TYR A 271 -20.95 -7.51 1.81
CA TYR A 271 -21.43 -8.85 2.07
C TYR A 271 -20.73 -9.91 1.20
N ILE A 272 -20.57 -9.64 -0.10
CA ILE A 272 -19.86 -10.56 -1.00
C ILE A 272 -18.38 -10.67 -0.65
N ALA A 273 -17.71 -9.56 -0.33
CA ALA A 273 -16.32 -9.57 0.12
C ALA A 273 -16.13 -10.39 1.42
N ASP A 274 -17.06 -10.29 2.36
CA ASP A 274 -17.04 -11.06 3.60
C ASP A 274 -17.30 -12.56 3.37
N LEU A 275 -18.10 -12.93 2.37
CA LEU A 275 -18.31 -14.31 1.95
C LEU A 275 -17.05 -14.88 1.29
N ASP A 276 -16.47 -14.15 0.35
CA ASP A 276 -15.24 -14.48 -0.37
C ASP A 276 -14.09 -14.80 0.59
N ALA A 277 -13.90 -13.97 1.63
CA ALA A 277 -12.87 -14.16 2.64
C ALA A 277 -13.03 -15.44 3.49
N LYS A 278 -14.20 -16.09 3.45
CA LYS A 278 -14.55 -17.28 4.27
C LYS A 278 -14.63 -18.56 3.46
N THR A 279 -14.28 -18.54 2.18
CA THR A 279 -14.36 -19.69 1.28
C THR A 279 -13.07 -19.88 0.48
N GLY A 280 -12.86 -21.11 -0.03
CA GLY A 280 -11.81 -21.37 -1.02
C GLY A 280 -12.23 -21.03 -2.46
N ALA A 281 -13.52 -20.77 -2.66
CA ALA A 281 -14.06 -20.23 -3.90
C ALA A 281 -13.66 -18.75 -4.07
N SER A 282 -13.87 -18.19 -5.26
CA SER A 282 -13.76 -16.75 -5.51
C SER A 282 -15.16 -16.19 -5.76
N LEU A 283 -15.54 -15.18 -4.99
CA LEU A 283 -16.80 -14.45 -5.09
C LEU A 283 -16.50 -12.96 -5.18
N LYS A 284 -16.82 -12.33 -6.30
CA LYS A 284 -16.51 -10.90 -6.52
C LYS A 284 -17.75 -10.17 -7.01
N LEU A 285 -18.00 -9.00 -6.43
CA LEU A 285 -19.07 -8.10 -6.85
C LEU A 285 -18.59 -6.65 -6.84
N THR A 286 -18.94 -5.95 -7.89
CA THR A 286 -18.76 -4.51 -8.05
C THR A 286 -19.98 -3.90 -8.71
N ILE A 287 -20.62 -2.95 -8.04
CA ILE A 287 -21.75 -2.19 -8.54
C ILE A 287 -21.21 -0.98 -9.31
N LEU A 288 -21.51 -0.93 -10.61
CA LEU A 288 -21.09 0.13 -11.52
C LEU A 288 -22.21 1.18 -11.68
N ASN A 289 -23.43 0.72 -11.93
CA ASN A 289 -24.60 1.57 -12.10
C ASN A 289 -25.84 0.87 -11.52
N ARG A 290 -26.29 1.26 -10.32
CA ARG A 290 -27.50 0.68 -9.70
C ARG A 290 -28.77 0.81 -10.55
N LYS A 291 -28.80 1.76 -11.48
CA LYS A 291 -29.94 1.97 -12.40
C LYS A 291 -29.74 1.29 -13.76
N GLY A 292 -28.59 0.64 -13.98
CA GLY A 292 -28.32 -0.11 -15.20
C GLY A 292 -29.29 -1.28 -15.35
N ARG A 293 -29.72 -1.54 -16.57
CA ARG A 293 -30.63 -2.65 -16.88
C ARG A 293 -29.93 -3.98 -17.17
N ILE A 294 -28.61 -3.95 -17.41
CA ILE A 294 -27.83 -5.13 -17.75
C ILE A 294 -27.11 -5.62 -16.50
N TRP A 295 -27.55 -6.75 -15.96
CA TRP A 295 -26.93 -7.41 -14.79
C TRP A 295 -26.26 -8.70 -15.23
N THR A 296 -25.08 -8.97 -14.68
CA THR A 296 -24.29 -10.16 -15.01
C THR A 296 -23.99 -10.97 -13.76
N MET A 297 -24.10 -12.30 -13.89
CA MET A 297 -23.68 -13.27 -12.88
C MET A 297 -22.94 -14.38 -13.62
N VAL A 298 -21.64 -14.21 -13.78
CA VAL A 298 -20.82 -15.02 -14.68
C VAL A 298 -19.90 -15.94 -13.89
N ALA A 299 -19.85 -17.22 -14.29
CA ALA A 299 -18.91 -18.17 -13.72
C ALA A 299 -17.50 -17.99 -14.32
N GLY A 300 -16.49 -17.73 -13.48
CA GLY A 300 -15.09 -17.61 -13.90
C GLY A 300 -14.64 -16.19 -14.20
N GLY A 301 -13.52 -15.78 -13.58
CA GLY A 301 -12.89 -14.47 -13.81
C GLY A 301 -12.61 -14.15 -15.28
N GLY A 302 -12.05 -15.09 -16.06
CA GLY A 302 -11.79 -14.86 -17.49
C GLY A 302 -13.06 -14.63 -18.31
N ALA A 303 -14.12 -15.40 -18.05
CA ALA A 303 -15.40 -15.23 -18.74
C ALA A 303 -16.05 -13.90 -18.36
N SER A 304 -16.01 -13.51 -17.08
CA SER A 304 -16.60 -12.23 -16.62
C SER A 304 -16.07 -11.02 -17.37
N VAL A 305 -14.77 -11.01 -17.70
CA VAL A 305 -14.14 -9.96 -18.49
C VAL A 305 -14.65 -9.98 -19.93
N VAL A 306 -14.67 -11.15 -20.59
CA VAL A 306 -15.15 -11.29 -21.96
C VAL A 306 -16.61 -10.84 -22.12
N PHE A 307 -17.49 -11.21 -21.18
CA PHE A 307 -18.89 -10.76 -21.19
C PHE A 307 -18.99 -9.25 -20.99
N THR A 308 -18.20 -8.68 -20.09
CA THR A 308 -18.18 -7.23 -19.84
C THR A 308 -17.71 -6.46 -21.06
N ASP A 309 -16.61 -6.88 -21.69
CA ASP A 309 -16.09 -6.28 -22.92
C ASP A 309 -17.13 -6.33 -24.04
N THR A 310 -17.77 -7.49 -24.22
CA THR A 310 -18.82 -7.66 -25.23
C THR A 310 -20.00 -6.71 -25.00
N VAL A 311 -20.45 -6.54 -23.75
CA VAL A 311 -21.52 -5.58 -23.42
C VAL A 311 -21.08 -4.15 -23.74
N CYS A 312 -19.82 -3.80 -23.44
CA CYS A 312 -19.28 -2.47 -23.72
C CYS A 312 -19.17 -2.20 -25.23
N ASP A 313 -18.65 -3.17 -26.00
CA ASP A 313 -18.48 -3.09 -27.46
C ASP A 313 -19.82 -2.95 -28.19
N LEU A 314 -20.88 -3.57 -27.66
CA LEU A 314 -22.25 -3.43 -28.17
C LEU A 314 -22.96 -2.14 -27.69
N GLY A 315 -22.22 -1.20 -27.09
CA GLY A 315 -22.75 0.10 -26.65
C GLY A 315 -23.52 0.07 -25.33
N GLY A 316 -23.46 -1.03 -24.57
CA GLY A 316 -24.16 -1.23 -23.31
C GLY A 316 -23.44 -0.69 -22.08
N ALA A 317 -22.29 -0.02 -22.23
CA ALA A 317 -21.43 0.37 -21.11
C ALA A 317 -22.13 1.23 -20.04
N SER A 318 -22.96 2.20 -20.44
CA SER A 318 -23.72 3.05 -19.50
C SER A 318 -24.85 2.31 -18.77
N GLU A 319 -25.25 1.15 -19.28
CA GLU A 319 -26.39 0.36 -18.83
C GLU A 319 -25.97 -0.90 -18.07
N LEU A 320 -24.67 -1.19 -18.03
CA LEU A 320 -24.06 -2.26 -17.25
C LEU A 320 -24.12 -1.92 -15.77
N ALA A 321 -24.84 -2.73 -15.01
CA ALA A 321 -25.13 -2.47 -13.61
C ALA A 321 -24.00 -2.93 -12.68
N ASN A 322 -23.36 -4.05 -12.99
CA ASN A 322 -22.34 -4.65 -12.16
C ASN A 322 -21.23 -5.33 -12.99
N TYR A 323 -20.07 -5.45 -12.36
CA TYR A 323 -19.00 -6.39 -12.73
C TYR A 323 -18.82 -7.37 -11.57
N GLY A 324 -18.68 -8.66 -11.88
CA GLY A 324 -18.51 -9.68 -10.85
C GLY A 324 -18.34 -11.06 -11.42
N GLU A 325 -17.90 -11.98 -10.58
CA GLU A 325 -17.72 -13.38 -10.92
C GLU A 325 -17.89 -14.29 -9.71
N TYR A 326 -18.22 -15.54 -9.99
CA TYR A 326 -18.08 -16.63 -9.04
C TYR A 326 -17.28 -17.77 -9.66
N SER A 327 -16.31 -18.33 -8.94
CA SER A 327 -15.49 -19.43 -9.43
C SER A 327 -14.83 -20.21 -8.30
N GLY A 328 -14.04 -21.24 -8.61
CA GLY A 328 -13.38 -22.06 -7.58
C GLY A 328 -14.34 -22.99 -6.83
N ASP A 329 -15.36 -23.51 -7.52
CA ASP A 329 -16.32 -24.50 -7.02
C ASP A 329 -17.09 -24.07 -5.76
N PRO A 330 -17.83 -22.93 -5.81
CA PRO A 330 -18.65 -22.51 -4.67
C PRO A 330 -19.81 -23.48 -4.43
N SER A 331 -20.24 -23.60 -3.18
CA SER A 331 -21.38 -24.44 -2.81
C SER A 331 -22.72 -23.86 -3.29
N GLU A 332 -23.76 -24.70 -3.27
CA GLU A 332 -25.14 -24.26 -3.55
C GLU A 332 -25.56 -23.09 -2.65
N THR A 333 -25.25 -23.16 -1.35
CA THR A 333 -25.54 -22.09 -0.38
C THR A 333 -24.73 -20.82 -0.61
N GLN A 334 -23.51 -20.92 -1.16
CA GLN A 334 -22.71 -19.75 -1.50
C GLN A 334 -23.20 -19.07 -2.78
N THR A 335 -23.78 -19.85 -3.69
CA THR A 335 -24.33 -19.36 -4.96
C THR A 335 -25.72 -18.72 -4.76
N PHE A 336 -26.50 -19.22 -3.78
CA PHE A 336 -27.81 -18.70 -3.38
C PHE A 336 -27.70 -17.41 -2.56
#